data_AF-A9WDH1-F1
#
_entry.id   AF-A9WDH1-F1
#
_cell.length_a   1.000
_cell.length_b   1.000
_cell.length_c   1.000
_cell.angle_alpha   90.00
_cell.angle_beta   90.00
_cell.angle_gamma   90.00
#
_symmetry.space_group_name_H-M   'P 1'
#
loop_
_entity.id
_entity.type
_entity.pdbx_description
1 polymer ?
#
loop_
_entity_poly.entity_id
_entity_poly.type
_entity_poly.pdbx_seq_one_letter_code
_entity_poly.pdbx_strand_id
1 'polypeptide(L)'
;MTKISYSVRWLIALSILLIWTATPVRAAGVVGNGTPASCTEAALRAAVAGGGRITFNCGPQPVTITLSSQLELRQDTEIDGGGPQQGGRVTLSGGGRTRIIWLYDVTLTIRNLTLVNGRSVEGGAIRSAGLNSRVFIYNSIFRNNDSTAGTDEEGGGAISMHFGQLHIEDSLFENNRGINGGAIYNLRCPITVLRSIFRNNDSSHGGVVANFGFGGAIYNDGAGPRDVGGQILIRDSIFIGNKARNFGGAVYSYLYHPDRSEIERSFFADNVVYLNSNGRASGGALVHHNGPLTLRDSTFVNNRSEDIGGAVLVAQSTFHAGWNTALLSNLTVVGNRADAPNADKGNGGGLYFSGGQATVVNVTVAHNYADRLGGGIYNTSNNSADVELRNVIVGANRIGSSHDSVQCFGTFRGSRNLQSPVGRACISGITQADPRVDTAVAAHGGPMPTLALQAGSPAINAGASCPPTDQRGAPRVGACDLGAFEYGSAAPSASLEPPTLLGLNSNGGPLVQLSFTPVNGAVRYDVEARRSDGVVWMLQLLNNSVLLDQGQYTLRLRACNELVCSDFSNGVGVTVTQSPIKSFIPLVGR
;
A
#
# COMPACT_ATOMS: atom_id res chain seq x y z
N MET A 1 40.40 -59.95 -3.97
CA MET A 1 39.70 -58.98 -3.11
C MET A 1 39.72 -57.63 -3.81
N THR A 2 38.53 -57.16 -4.12
CA THR A 2 38.16 -56.29 -5.23
C THR A 2 38.64 -54.85 -5.06
N LYS A 3 39.21 -54.31 -6.14
CA LYS A 3 39.54 -52.89 -6.31
C LYS A 3 38.24 -52.08 -6.25
N ILE A 4 38.00 -51.40 -5.14
CA ILE A 4 36.98 -50.35 -5.06
C ILE A 4 37.38 -49.24 -6.03
N SER A 5 36.55 -48.95 -7.03
CA SER A 5 36.85 -47.96 -8.06
C SER A 5 36.92 -46.55 -7.48
N TYR A 6 37.73 -45.69 -8.12
CA TYR A 6 37.88 -44.28 -7.76
C TYR A 6 36.53 -43.53 -7.66
N SER A 7 35.49 -44.01 -8.35
CA SER A 7 34.12 -43.47 -8.33
C SER A 7 33.44 -43.62 -6.97
N VAL A 8 33.75 -44.67 -6.20
CA VAL A 8 33.15 -44.91 -4.87
C VAL A 8 33.76 -44.01 -3.80
N ARG A 9 35.05 -43.64 -3.94
CA ARG A 9 35.72 -42.68 -3.03
C ARG A 9 35.16 -41.27 -3.17
N TRP A 10 34.79 -40.85 -4.39
CA TRP A 10 34.13 -39.57 -4.63
C TRP A 10 32.71 -39.52 -4.07
N LEU A 11 31.93 -40.60 -4.19
CA LEU A 11 30.59 -40.68 -3.60
C LEU A 11 30.61 -40.59 -2.07
N ILE A 12 31.58 -41.25 -1.41
CA ILE A 12 31.75 -41.16 0.04
C ILE A 12 32.17 -39.74 0.46
N ALA A 13 33.13 -39.12 -0.23
CA ALA A 13 33.55 -37.74 0.06
C ALA A 13 32.44 -36.70 -0.21
N LEU A 14 31.66 -36.86 -1.28
CA LEU A 14 30.51 -35.99 -1.58
C LEU A 14 29.40 -36.16 -0.54
N SER A 15 29.13 -37.39 -0.09
CA SER A 15 28.15 -37.65 0.97
C SER A 15 28.59 -37.10 2.34
N ILE A 16 29.89 -37.14 2.66
CA ILE A 16 30.44 -36.52 3.89
C ILE A 16 30.42 -34.98 3.79
N LEU A 17 30.64 -34.39 2.60
CA LEU A 17 30.47 -32.95 2.36
C LEU A 17 29.00 -32.50 2.41
N LEU A 18 28.07 -33.31 1.89
CA LEU A 18 26.62 -33.04 1.90
C LEU A 18 26.01 -33.14 3.31
N ILE A 19 26.60 -33.95 4.21
CA ILE A 19 26.20 -34.00 5.62
C ILE A 19 26.66 -32.74 6.38
N TRP A 20 27.69 -32.03 5.88
CA TRP A 20 28.22 -30.79 6.49
C TRP A 20 27.64 -29.49 5.91
N THR A 21 26.90 -29.55 4.81
CA THR A 21 26.16 -28.41 4.26
C THR A 21 24.66 -28.46 4.54
N ALA A 22 24.17 -29.53 5.19
CA ALA A 22 22.81 -29.56 5.71
C ALA A 22 22.70 -28.52 6.84
N THR A 23 21.98 -27.43 6.58
CA THR A 23 21.53 -26.53 7.65
C THR A 23 20.83 -27.37 8.72
N PRO A 24 21.19 -27.24 10.01
CA PRO A 24 20.58 -28.05 11.05
C PRO A 24 19.05 -27.91 10.97
N VAL A 25 18.35 -29.04 10.86
CA VAL A 25 16.89 -29.08 10.96
C VAL A 25 16.54 -28.65 12.37
N ARG A 26 16.16 -27.38 12.53
CA ARG A 26 15.79 -26.79 13.82
C ARG A 26 14.46 -27.39 14.30
N ALA A 27 14.38 -27.72 15.59
CA ALA A 27 13.21 -28.35 16.17
C ALA A 27 11.97 -27.46 15.98
N ALA A 28 10.96 -27.96 15.28
CA ALA A 28 9.66 -27.31 15.20
C ALA A 28 9.00 -27.28 16.60
N GLY A 29 8.39 -26.16 16.96
CA GLY A 29 7.69 -25.96 18.23
C GLY A 29 6.17 -25.97 18.06
N VAL A 30 5.45 -26.58 19.00
CA VAL A 30 3.98 -26.46 19.09
C VAL A 30 3.63 -25.77 20.39
N VAL A 31 2.86 -24.67 20.30
CA VAL A 31 2.31 -23.95 21.44
C VAL A 31 0.91 -24.49 21.74
N GLY A 32 0.70 -24.97 22.96
CA GLY A 32 -0.58 -25.53 23.41
C GLY A 32 -0.73 -27.04 23.17
N ASN A 33 -1.80 -27.62 23.73
CA ASN A 33 -2.08 -29.05 23.76
C ASN A 33 -3.49 -29.43 23.27
N GLY A 34 -4.19 -28.52 22.59
CA GLY A 34 -5.54 -28.69 22.08
C GLY A 34 -6.60 -27.85 22.79
N THR A 35 -6.21 -27.11 23.83
CA THR A 35 -7.13 -26.25 24.61
C THR A 35 -6.70 -24.78 24.56
N PRO A 36 -7.64 -23.81 24.54
CA PRO A 36 -7.27 -22.39 24.53
C PRO A 36 -6.39 -22.00 25.73
N ALA A 37 -6.67 -22.56 26.91
CA ALA A 37 -5.93 -22.28 28.15
C ALA A 37 -4.46 -22.76 28.11
N SER A 38 -4.13 -23.74 27.27
CA SER A 38 -2.75 -24.24 27.14
C SER A 38 -1.85 -23.34 26.29
N CYS A 39 -2.42 -22.44 25.49
CA CYS A 39 -1.66 -21.49 24.70
C CYS A 39 -1.27 -20.28 25.54
N THR A 40 -0.22 -20.47 26.34
CA THR A 40 0.29 -19.48 27.28
C THR A 40 1.51 -18.74 26.72
N GLU A 41 1.81 -17.57 27.28
CA GLU A 41 3.06 -16.85 27.00
C GLU A 41 4.30 -17.73 27.27
N ALA A 42 4.30 -18.51 28.36
CA ALA A 42 5.43 -19.38 28.70
C ALA A 42 5.67 -20.47 27.65
N ALA A 43 4.60 -21.10 27.14
CA ALA A 43 4.70 -22.08 26.06
C ALA A 43 5.22 -21.44 24.76
N LEU A 44 4.75 -20.24 24.42
CA LEU A 44 5.25 -19.49 23.27
C LEU A 44 6.74 -19.16 23.39
N ARG A 45 7.19 -18.67 24.56
CA ARG A 45 8.61 -18.37 24.81
C ARG A 45 9.50 -19.61 24.68
N ALA A 46 9.04 -20.75 25.19
CA ALA A 46 9.76 -22.01 25.06
C ALA A 46 9.93 -22.43 23.59
N ALA A 47 8.88 -22.30 22.78
CA ALA A 47 8.95 -22.57 21.34
C ALA A 47 9.89 -21.59 20.62
N VAL A 48 9.79 -20.29 20.92
CA VAL A 48 10.64 -19.24 20.34
C VAL A 48 12.13 -19.46 20.65
N ALA A 49 12.47 -19.91 21.85
CA ALA A 49 13.86 -20.19 22.23
C ALA A 49 14.51 -21.28 21.35
N GLY A 50 13.72 -22.24 20.84
CA GLY A 50 14.17 -23.30 19.93
C GLY A 50 14.39 -22.85 18.48
N GLY A 51 13.77 -21.75 18.05
CA GLY A 51 13.70 -21.33 16.65
C GLY A 51 12.86 -22.26 15.79
N GLY A 52 13.11 -22.28 14.47
CA GLY A 52 12.40 -23.16 13.55
C GLY A 52 10.93 -22.77 13.34
N ARG A 53 10.10 -23.71 12.89
CA ARG A 53 8.67 -23.45 12.64
C ARG A 53 7.85 -23.66 13.91
N ILE A 54 7.14 -22.62 14.33
CA ILE A 54 6.26 -22.59 15.49
C ILE A 54 4.81 -22.60 15.00
N THR A 55 4.03 -23.55 15.51
CA THR A 55 2.60 -23.69 15.23
C THR A 55 1.79 -23.71 16.53
N PHE A 56 0.47 -23.56 16.43
CA PHE A 56 -0.41 -23.43 17.58
C PHE A 56 -1.49 -24.53 17.60
N ASN A 57 -1.55 -25.26 18.71
CA ASN A 57 -2.61 -26.21 19.03
C ASN A 57 -3.46 -25.66 20.20
N CYS A 58 -4.21 -24.59 19.94
CA CYS A 58 -5.01 -23.88 20.94
C CYS A 58 -6.49 -24.28 20.93
N GLY A 59 -6.84 -25.35 20.22
CA GLY A 59 -8.23 -25.69 19.93
C GLY A 59 -8.82 -24.87 18.76
N PRO A 60 -10.13 -25.03 18.49
CA PRO A 60 -10.77 -24.49 17.28
C PRO A 60 -11.13 -23.00 17.36
N GLN A 61 -11.20 -22.43 18.57
CA GLN A 61 -11.60 -21.04 18.79
C GLN A 61 -10.38 -20.08 18.72
N PRO A 62 -10.57 -18.82 18.30
CA PRO A 62 -9.51 -17.82 18.37
C PRO A 62 -8.95 -17.65 19.78
N VAL A 63 -7.65 -17.39 19.89
CA VAL A 63 -6.97 -17.17 21.19
C VAL A 63 -6.10 -15.90 21.13
N THR A 64 -6.00 -15.20 22.26
CA THR A 64 -5.06 -14.09 22.44
C THR A 64 -4.03 -14.44 23.50
N ILE A 65 -2.76 -14.36 23.14
CA ILE A 65 -1.62 -14.47 24.05
C ILE A 65 -1.12 -13.04 24.30
N THR A 66 -1.36 -12.52 25.51
CA THR A 66 -0.85 -11.21 25.91
C THR A 66 0.55 -11.39 26.50
N LEU A 67 1.51 -10.63 25.97
CA LEU A 67 2.90 -10.69 26.37
C LEU A 67 3.20 -9.70 27.49
N SER A 68 3.94 -10.16 28.49
CA SER A 68 4.46 -9.32 29.58
C SER A 68 5.75 -8.58 29.19
N SER A 69 6.47 -9.08 28.18
CA SER A 69 7.65 -8.43 27.57
C SER A 69 7.85 -8.90 26.13
N GLN A 70 8.74 -8.26 25.36
CA GLN A 70 9.00 -8.66 23.98
C GLN A 70 9.56 -10.10 23.87
N LEU A 71 9.31 -10.73 22.72
CA LEU A 71 9.96 -11.97 22.31
C LEU A 71 11.29 -11.63 21.64
N GLU A 72 12.39 -12.18 22.13
CA GLU A 72 13.71 -12.03 21.51
C GLU A 72 14.01 -13.21 20.61
N LEU A 73 14.17 -12.95 19.31
CA LEU A 73 14.54 -13.94 18.32
C LEU A 73 16.05 -13.97 18.14
N ARG A 74 16.67 -15.10 18.51
CA ARG A 74 18.10 -15.38 18.33
C ARG A 74 18.39 -16.42 17.25
N GLN A 75 17.33 -16.98 16.67
CA GLN A 75 17.38 -18.04 15.69
C GLN A 75 16.33 -17.76 14.60
N ASP A 76 16.59 -18.24 13.39
CA ASP A 76 15.60 -18.20 12.32
C ASP A 76 14.32 -18.87 12.78
N THR A 77 13.20 -18.16 12.63
CA THR A 77 11.92 -18.56 13.21
C THR A 77 10.78 -18.26 12.25
N GLU A 78 9.91 -19.24 12.04
CA GLU A 78 8.61 -19.04 11.42
C GLU A 78 7.52 -19.17 12.50
N ILE A 79 6.63 -18.19 12.62
CA ILE A 79 5.47 -18.24 13.50
C ILE A 79 4.22 -18.29 12.64
N ASP A 80 3.57 -19.44 12.62
CA ASP A 80 2.34 -19.68 11.88
C ASP A 80 1.16 -19.79 12.85
N GLY A 81 0.39 -18.70 12.97
CA GLY A 81 -0.79 -18.63 13.85
C GLY A 81 -1.91 -19.58 13.42
N GLY A 82 -1.82 -20.14 12.22
CA GLY A 82 -2.70 -21.18 11.70
C GLY A 82 -4.15 -20.72 11.48
N GLY A 83 -4.85 -21.55 10.71
CA GLY A 83 -6.27 -21.39 10.46
C GLY A 83 -6.61 -20.59 9.21
N PRO A 84 -7.88 -20.65 8.81
CA PRO A 84 -8.32 -20.24 7.48
C PRO A 84 -8.42 -18.70 7.26
N GLN A 85 -8.20 -17.87 8.26
CA GLN A 85 -8.57 -16.45 8.22
C GLN A 85 -7.35 -15.54 8.05
N GLN A 86 -7.55 -14.30 7.57
CA GLN A 86 -6.49 -13.29 7.59
C GLN A 86 -6.04 -13.10 9.03
N GLY A 87 -4.73 -13.16 9.29
CA GLY A 87 -4.21 -13.06 10.65
C GLY A 87 -4.46 -14.31 11.51
N GLY A 88 -5.00 -15.39 10.92
CA GLY A 88 -5.24 -16.69 11.55
C GLY A 88 -6.05 -16.67 12.84
N ARG A 89 -5.98 -17.76 13.60
CA ARG A 89 -6.72 -17.93 14.88
C ARG A 89 -5.99 -17.34 16.08
N VAL A 90 -4.71 -17.02 15.94
CA VAL A 90 -3.86 -16.64 17.07
C VAL A 90 -3.53 -15.15 17.00
N THR A 91 -3.79 -14.48 18.12
CA THR A 91 -3.40 -13.10 18.34
C THR A 91 -2.26 -13.03 19.36
N LEU A 92 -1.17 -12.36 19.00
CA LEU A 92 -0.13 -11.94 19.93
C LEU A 92 -0.38 -10.47 20.28
N SER A 93 -0.54 -10.16 21.57
CA SER A 93 -0.75 -8.80 22.02
C SER A 93 0.36 -8.28 22.92
N GLY A 94 0.86 -7.08 22.66
CA GLY A 94 1.76 -6.37 23.57
C GLY A 94 1.05 -5.68 24.74
N GLY A 95 -0.28 -5.81 24.84
CA GLY A 95 -1.09 -5.25 25.94
C GLY A 95 -1.05 -3.73 26.06
N GLY A 96 -0.59 -3.02 25.03
CA GLY A 96 -0.32 -1.58 25.05
C GLY A 96 0.90 -1.19 25.89
N ARG A 97 1.75 -2.15 26.26
CA ARG A 97 2.85 -1.95 27.23
C ARG A 97 4.22 -2.36 26.71
N THR A 98 4.29 -3.33 25.81
CA THR A 98 5.56 -3.86 25.30
C THR A 98 5.53 -4.03 23.79
N ARG A 99 6.73 -3.99 23.18
CA ARG A 99 6.98 -4.53 21.85
C ARG A 99 6.63 -6.01 21.82
N ILE A 100 6.18 -6.54 20.68
CA ILE A 100 5.82 -7.96 20.55
C ILE A 100 7.06 -8.78 20.23
N ILE A 101 7.82 -8.39 19.20
CA ILE A 101 8.98 -9.13 18.70
C ILE A 101 10.17 -8.18 18.49
N TRP A 102 11.34 -8.63 18.90
CA TRP A 102 12.63 -8.02 18.58
C TRP A 102 13.57 -9.07 17.99
N LEU A 103 14.26 -8.72 16.91
CA LEU A 103 15.20 -9.60 16.23
C LEU A 103 16.46 -8.86 15.79
N TYR A 104 17.57 -9.61 15.74
CA TYR A 104 18.86 -9.13 15.25
C TYR A 104 19.60 -10.17 14.41
N ASP A 105 19.94 -9.83 13.15
CA ASP A 105 20.66 -10.66 12.18
C ASP A 105 20.10 -12.09 12.03
N VAL A 106 18.77 -12.22 12.01
CA VAL A 106 18.04 -13.49 11.80
C VAL A 106 16.87 -13.33 10.83
N THR A 107 16.34 -14.46 10.37
CA THR A 107 15.13 -14.52 9.54
C THR A 107 13.88 -14.74 10.40
N LEU A 108 12.90 -13.87 10.25
CA LEU A 108 11.55 -14.02 10.81
C LEU A 108 10.55 -14.20 9.67
N THR A 109 9.76 -15.26 9.76
CA THR A 109 8.57 -15.43 8.92
C THR A 109 7.32 -15.40 9.79
N ILE A 110 6.37 -14.52 9.51
CA ILE A 110 5.06 -14.46 10.14
C ILE A 110 4.02 -14.93 9.13
N ARG A 111 3.19 -15.90 9.51
CA ARG A 111 2.07 -16.41 8.69
C ARG A 111 0.81 -16.46 9.53
N ASN A 112 -0.31 -16.04 8.95
CA ASN A 112 -1.64 -16.23 9.55
C ASN A 112 -1.65 -15.78 11.02
N LEU A 113 -1.08 -14.61 11.32
CA LEU A 113 -0.94 -14.15 12.70
C LEU A 113 -1.46 -12.73 12.86
N THR A 114 -2.07 -12.47 14.00
CA THR A 114 -2.56 -11.12 14.36
C THR A 114 -1.67 -10.54 15.45
N LEU A 115 -0.97 -9.44 15.17
CA LEU A 115 -0.09 -8.72 16.08
C LEU A 115 -0.73 -7.39 16.47
N VAL A 116 -1.09 -7.25 17.74
CA VAL A 116 -1.92 -6.11 18.20
C VAL A 116 -1.44 -5.44 19.47
N ASN A 117 -1.71 -4.14 19.57
CA ASN A 117 -1.44 -3.35 20.78
C ASN A 117 0.02 -3.48 21.25
N GLY A 118 0.97 -3.66 20.33
CA GLY A 118 2.38 -3.54 20.63
C GLY A 118 2.73 -2.07 20.91
N ARG A 119 3.51 -1.80 21.95
CA ARG A 119 3.95 -0.44 22.30
C ARG A 119 5.45 -0.38 22.55
N SER A 120 6.15 0.48 21.83
CA SER A 120 7.61 0.62 21.90
C SER A 120 8.05 2.06 21.59
N VAL A 121 9.35 2.31 21.59
CA VAL A 121 9.96 3.54 21.05
C VAL A 121 10.34 3.40 19.58
N GLU A 122 10.68 2.18 19.13
CA GLU A 122 10.82 1.86 17.72
C GLU A 122 10.01 0.59 17.43
N GLY A 123 9.19 0.55 16.37
CA GLY A 123 8.45 -0.68 16.00
C GLY A 123 7.53 -1.20 17.11
N GLY A 124 6.26 -0.77 17.15
CA GLY A 124 5.33 -1.21 18.19
C GLY A 124 5.13 -2.73 18.22
N ALA A 125 5.02 -3.39 17.07
CA ALA A 125 4.95 -4.84 16.98
C ALA A 125 6.33 -5.47 16.82
N ILE A 126 7.06 -5.10 15.77
CA ILE A 126 8.33 -5.73 15.37
C ILE A 126 9.42 -4.66 15.27
N ARG A 127 10.57 -4.90 15.88
CA ARG A 127 11.83 -4.25 15.46
C ARG A 127 12.82 -5.28 14.98
N SER A 128 13.35 -5.02 13.78
CA SER A 128 14.45 -5.75 13.20
C SER A 128 15.66 -4.83 13.09
N ALA A 129 16.75 -5.20 13.74
CA ALA A 129 18.01 -4.47 13.66
C ALA A 129 19.11 -5.42 13.18
N GLY A 130 19.77 -5.15 12.07
CA GLY A 130 20.92 -5.96 11.64
C GLY A 130 20.99 -6.11 10.13
N LEU A 131 22.20 -6.08 9.60
CA LEU A 131 22.49 -6.00 8.16
C LEU A 131 21.94 -7.21 7.38
N ASN A 132 21.80 -8.37 8.03
CA ASN A 132 21.38 -9.62 7.40
C ASN A 132 19.96 -10.05 7.81
N SER A 133 19.24 -9.21 8.56
CA SER A 133 17.91 -9.55 9.02
C SER A 133 16.94 -9.68 7.85
N ARG A 134 16.03 -10.65 7.89
CA ARG A 134 14.99 -10.81 6.87
C ARG A 134 13.65 -11.02 7.52
N VAL A 135 12.67 -10.19 7.17
CA VAL A 135 11.32 -10.28 7.70
C VAL A 135 10.35 -10.55 6.56
N PHE A 136 9.68 -11.70 6.63
CA PHE A 136 8.65 -12.11 5.67
C PHE A 136 7.30 -12.18 6.37
N ILE A 137 6.32 -11.43 5.87
CA ILE A 137 4.98 -11.33 6.43
C ILE A 137 3.97 -11.81 5.40
N TYR A 138 3.18 -12.82 5.76
CA TYR A 138 2.17 -13.39 4.88
C TYR A 138 0.83 -13.48 5.61
N ASN A 139 -0.24 -13.06 4.94
CA ASN A 139 -1.63 -13.25 5.40
C ASN A 139 -1.84 -12.85 6.88
N SER A 140 -1.29 -11.71 7.29
CA SER A 140 -1.20 -11.33 8.71
C SER A 140 -1.80 -9.95 8.98
N ILE A 141 -2.17 -9.71 10.23
CA ILE A 141 -2.80 -8.46 10.67
C ILE A 141 -1.89 -7.75 11.67
N PHE A 142 -1.62 -6.47 11.45
CA PHE A 142 -0.96 -5.56 12.38
C PHE A 142 -1.92 -4.45 12.74
N ARG A 143 -2.40 -4.43 13.98
CA ARG A 143 -3.42 -3.48 14.41
C ARG A 143 -3.08 -2.76 15.72
N ASN A 144 -3.34 -1.44 15.75
CA ASN A 144 -3.20 -0.61 16.94
C ASN A 144 -1.80 -0.70 17.58
N ASN A 145 -0.77 -0.96 16.78
CA ASN A 145 0.61 -0.94 17.26
C ASN A 145 1.12 0.50 17.27
N ASP A 146 1.94 0.83 18.26
CA ASP A 146 2.26 2.20 18.59
C ASP A 146 3.74 2.36 18.94
N SER A 147 4.44 3.22 18.21
CA SER A 147 5.81 3.66 18.52
C SER A 147 5.94 5.16 18.78
N THR A 148 4.83 5.86 19.00
CA THR A 148 4.80 7.32 19.27
C THR A 148 5.48 7.73 20.57
N ALA A 149 5.86 6.77 21.42
CA ALA A 149 6.65 7.03 22.62
C ALA A 149 8.14 7.27 22.32
N GLY A 150 8.61 6.98 21.10
CA GLY A 150 9.98 7.25 20.70
C GLY A 150 10.28 8.76 20.56
N THR A 151 11.57 9.07 20.50
CA THR A 151 12.07 10.46 20.44
C THR A 151 12.95 10.72 19.23
N ASP A 152 13.13 9.73 18.36
CA ASP A 152 13.94 9.78 17.14
C ASP A 152 13.10 9.40 15.92
N GLU A 153 13.74 9.28 14.76
CA GLU A 153 13.08 9.03 13.49
C GLU A 153 12.66 7.57 13.27
N GLU A 154 13.07 6.61 14.11
CA GLU A 154 13.02 5.16 13.86
C GLU A 154 11.66 4.51 14.20
N GLY A 155 10.69 5.32 14.60
CA GLY A 155 9.40 4.89 15.11
C GLY A 155 8.39 4.44 14.06
N GLY A 156 8.54 3.26 13.47
CA GLY A 156 7.46 2.62 12.70
C GLY A 156 6.36 2.08 13.62
N GLY A 157 5.08 2.39 13.37
CA GLY A 157 4.02 2.05 14.34
C GLY A 157 3.86 0.55 14.56
N ALA A 158 3.86 -0.24 13.49
CA ALA A 158 3.91 -1.69 13.55
C ALA A 158 5.33 -2.22 13.44
N ILE A 159 6.05 -1.88 12.37
CA ILE A 159 7.34 -2.47 12.04
C ILE A 159 8.39 -1.37 11.91
N SER A 160 9.53 -1.54 12.58
CA SER A 160 10.75 -0.76 12.36
C SER A 160 11.84 -1.70 11.83
N MET A 161 12.24 -1.48 10.57
CA MET A 161 13.29 -2.24 9.88
C MET A 161 14.55 -1.40 9.70
N HIS A 162 15.69 -1.95 10.10
CA HIS A 162 17.02 -1.38 9.88
C HIS A 162 17.89 -2.36 9.10
N PHE A 163 18.13 -2.05 7.83
CA PHE A 163 18.86 -2.89 6.88
C PHE A 163 18.23 -4.28 6.68
N GLY A 164 18.86 -5.12 5.88
CA GLY A 164 18.33 -6.44 5.57
C GLY A 164 17.21 -6.39 4.52
N GLN A 165 16.14 -7.17 4.68
CA GLN A 165 15.04 -7.30 3.71
C GLN A 165 13.66 -7.37 4.38
N LEU A 166 12.67 -6.70 3.79
CA LEU A 166 11.27 -6.77 4.20
C LEU A 166 10.38 -7.24 3.04
N HIS A 167 9.59 -8.29 3.26
CA HIS A 167 8.57 -8.75 2.31
C HIS A 167 7.23 -8.85 3.02
N ILE A 168 6.20 -8.29 2.40
CA ILE A 168 4.84 -8.22 2.94
C ILE A 168 3.87 -8.61 1.83
N GLU A 169 2.99 -9.56 2.14
CA GLU A 169 2.07 -10.11 1.16
C GLU A 169 0.73 -10.48 1.81
N ASP A 170 -0.36 -10.14 1.13
CA ASP A 170 -1.74 -10.47 1.51
C ASP A 170 -2.10 -10.03 2.96
N SER A 171 -1.53 -8.92 3.43
CA SER A 171 -1.56 -8.52 4.84
C SER A 171 -2.29 -7.18 5.08
N LEU A 172 -2.75 -6.97 6.32
CA LEU A 172 -3.48 -5.78 6.74
C LEU A 172 -2.70 -5.02 7.83
N PHE A 173 -2.46 -3.74 7.59
CA PHE A 173 -1.91 -2.79 8.57
C PHE A 173 -2.96 -1.73 8.86
N GLU A 174 -3.49 -1.74 10.09
CA GLU A 174 -4.63 -0.91 10.46
C GLU A 174 -4.41 -0.13 11.75
N ASN A 175 -4.70 1.17 11.75
CA ASN A 175 -4.68 2.03 12.95
C ASN A 175 -3.34 1.97 13.71
N ASN A 176 -2.24 1.68 13.03
CA ASN A 176 -0.92 1.74 13.65
C ASN A 176 -0.47 3.20 13.72
N ARG A 177 0.29 3.54 14.77
CA ARG A 177 0.74 4.90 15.03
C ARG A 177 2.25 4.94 15.19
N GLY A 178 2.92 5.72 14.36
CA GLY A 178 4.38 5.83 14.32
C GLY A 178 4.85 7.27 14.44
N ILE A 179 6.17 7.44 14.59
CA ILE A 179 6.86 8.72 14.39
C ILE A 179 7.06 9.00 12.91
N ASN A 180 7.57 8.02 12.19
CA ASN A 180 7.65 7.97 10.74
C ASN A 180 7.15 6.61 10.30
N GLY A 181 6.32 6.55 9.26
CA GLY A 181 5.66 5.32 8.90
C GLY A 181 4.63 4.94 9.96
N GLY A 182 3.40 5.41 9.82
CA GLY A 182 2.35 5.07 10.78
C GLY A 182 2.21 3.55 10.96
N ALA A 183 2.48 2.77 9.91
CA ALA A 183 2.68 1.33 10.01
C ALA A 183 4.16 0.92 9.96
N ILE A 184 4.91 1.36 8.96
CA ILE A 184 6.24 0.81 8.65
C ILE A 184 7.28 1.91 8.51
N TYR A 185 8.31 1.83 9.33
CA TYR A 185 9.58 2.51 9.13
C TYR A 185 10.57 1.53 8.49
N ASN A 186 11.17 1.93 7.37
CA ASN A 186 12.11 1.13 6.60
C ASN A 186 13.36 1.94 6.26
N LEU A 187 14.51 1.55 6.82
CA LEU A 187 15.80 2.20 6.60
C LEU A 187 16.73 1.30 5.80
N ARG A 188 16.98 1.67 4.54
CA ARG A 188 17.96 1.02 3.64
C ARG A 188 17.75 -0.48 3.48
N CYS A 189 16.50 -0.93 3.51
CA CYS A 189 16.12 -2.32 3.22
C CYS A 189 15.33 -2.35 1.90
N PRO A 190 15.59 -3.34 1.01
CA PRO A 190 14.65 -3.62 -0.06
C PRO A 190 13.33 -4.04 0.57
N ILE A 191 12.25 -3.40 0.12
CA ILE A 191 10.89 -3.68 0.59
C ILE A 191 10.03 -4.13 -0.58
N THR A 192 9.33 -5.24 -0.39
CA THR A 192 8.30 -5.73 -1.30
C THR A 192 6.97 -5.77 -0.58
N VAL A 193 5.96 -5.06 -1.11
CA VAL A 193 4.59 -5.02 -0.60
C VAL A 193 3.65 -5.43 -1.71
N LEU A 194 2.99 -6.58 -1.53
CA LEU A 194 2.08 -7.16 -2.51
C LEU A 194 0.70 -7.34 -1.89
N ARG A 195 -0.35 -6.94 -2.63
CA ARG A 195 -1.74 -7.28 -2.30
C ARG A 195 -2.11 -7.01 -0.85
N SER A 196 -1.65 -5.88 -0.32
CA SER A 196 -1.77 -5.56 1.11
C SER A 196 -2.56 -4.27 1.29
N ILE A 197 -3.18 -4.14 2.46
CA ILE A 197 -4.04 -3.02 2.81
C ILE A 197 -3.41 -2.23 3.96
N PHE A 198 -3.22 -0.94 3.76
CA PHE A 198 -2.78 0.03 4.76
C PHE A 198 -3.91 1.03 4.99
N ARG A 199 -4.57 0.91 6.14
CA ARG A 199 -5.73 1.74 6.47
C ARG A 199 -5.55 2.48 7.78
N ASN A 200 -5.84 3.78 7.75
CA ASN A 200 -5.89 4.63 8.95
C ASN A 200 -4.60 4.60 9.78
N ASN A 201 -3.46 4.33 9.17
CA ASN A 201 -2.19 4.41 9.86
C ASN A 201 -1.79 5.89 9.98
N ASP A 202 -1.14 6.25 11.07
CA ASP A 202 -0.98 7.63 11.48
C ASP A 202 0.45 7.92 11.96
N SER A 203 1.20 8.71 11.20
CA SER A 203 2.45 9.33 11.64
C SER A 203 2.29 10.82 11.99
N SER A 204 1.05 11.33 12.00
CA SER A 204 0.78 12.73 12.32
C SER A 204 0.96 13.07 13.80
N HIS A 205 0.92 12.06 14.67
CA HIS A 205 1.21 12.17 16.10
C HIS A 205 2.70 11.96 16.42
N GLY A 206 3.55 11.94 15.39
CA GLY A 206 4.91 11.41 15.46
C GLY A 206 5.92 12.26 16.21
N GLY A 207 6.05 12.00 17.51
CA GLY A 207 7.17 12.40 18.36
C GLY A 207 7.14 13.86 18.84
N VAL A 208 7.86 14.15 19.93
CA VAL A 208 8.03 15.49 20.52
C VAL A 208 8.79 16.46 19.59
N VAL A 209 9.23 15.98 18.42
CA VAL A 209 10.15 16.66 17.51
C VAL A 209 9.42 17.15 16.27
N ALA A 210 9.43 18.47 16.07
CA ALA A 210 8.75 19.23 15.02
C ALA A 210 8.93 18.76 13.55
N ASN A 211 9.89 17.87 13.26
CA ASN A 211 10.35 17.55 11.90
C ASN A 211 10.02 16.14 11.41
N PHE A 212 9.32 15.33 12.19
CA PHE A 212 8.92 13.97 11.78
C PHE A 212 7.47 13.93 11.27
N GLY A 213 6.96 12.73 11.03
CA GLY A 213 5.64 12.49 10.46
C GLY A 213 5.69 12.30 8.95
N PHE A 214 6.72 11.62 8.45
CA PHE A 214 6.81 11.17 7.07
C PHE A 214 6.10 9.83 6.90
N GLY A 215 5.40 9.62 5.78
CA GLY A 215 4.75 8.35 5.45
C GLY A 215 3.65 7.99 6.43
N GLY A 216 2.40 8.34 6.15
CA GLY A 216 1.30 7.99 7.07
C GLY A 216 1.10 6.48 7.21
N ALA A 217 1.45 5.70 6.18
CA ALA A 217 1.56 4.24 6.26
C ALA A 217 3.01 3.78 6.24
N ILE A 218 3.75 4.10 5.17
CA ILE A 218 5.10 3.57 4.93
C ILE A 218 6.08 4.73 4.76
N TYR A 219 7.15 4.69 5.52
CA TYR A 219 8.33 5.54 5.37
C TYR A 219 9.51 4.69 4.89
N ASN A 220 10.08 5.06 3.74
CA ASN A 220 11.30 4.47 3.22
C ASN A 220 12.41 5.51 3.14
N ASP A 221 13.55 5.20 3.77
CA ASP A 221 14.79 5.95 3.66
C ASP A 221 15.89 5.07 3.09
N GLY A 222 16.02 5.10 1.77
CA GLY A 222 16.82 4.16 0.99
C GLY A 222 16.16 2.81 0.80
N ALA A 223 16.69 2.04 -0.14
CA ALA A 223 16.19 0.72 -0.50
C ALA A 223 17.27 -0.36 -0.44
N GLY A 224 18.53 -0.03 -0.16
CA GLY A 224 19.58 -1.03 -0.05
C GLY A 224 20.90 -0.49 0.51
N PRO A 225 21.92 -1.36 0.61
CA PRO A 225 23.26 -0.96 0.98
C PRO A 225 23.81 0.10 0.02
N ARG A 226 24.65 0.99 0.55
CA ARG A 226 25.34 2.02 -0.23
C ARG A 226 26.08 1.36 -1.42
N ASP A 227 26.02 1.99 -2.59
CA ASP A 227 26.71 1.59 -3.83
C ASP A 227 26.27 0.24 -4.43
N VAL A 228 25.42 -0.53 -3.75
CA VAL A 228 24.78 -1.74 -4.29
C VAL A 228 23.38 -1.41 -4.81
N GLY A 229 22.66 -0.57 -4.06
CA GLY A 229 21.28 -0.20 -4.31
C GLY A 229 20.30 -1.31 -3.93
N GLY A 230 19.03 -0.97 -3.95
CA GLY A 230 17.93 -1.91 -3.79
C GLY A 230 16.64 -1.39 -4.40
N GLN A 231 15.54 -2.04 -4.04
CA GLN A 231 14.24 -1.77 -4.65
C GLN A 231 13.16 -1.59 -3.59
N ILE A 232 12.39 -0.52 -3.75
CA ILE A 232 11.06 -0.38 -3.17
C ILE A 232 10.08 -0.88 -4.21
N LEU A 233 9.29 -1.89 -3.85
CA LEU A 233 8.28 -2.50 -4.71
C LEU A 233 6.93 -2.50 -4.01
N ILE A 234 5.95 -1.79 -4.56
CA ILE A 234 4.56 -1.79 -4.07
C ILE A 234 3.65 -2.16 -5.22
N ARG A 235 2.90 -3.26 -5.09
CA ARG A 235 2.02 -3.75 -6.14
C ARG A 235 0.68 -4.20 -5.58
N ASP A 236 -0.38 -3.95 -6.36
CA ASP A 236 -1.70 -4.52 -6.09
C ASP A 236 -2.26 -4.14 -4.69
N SER A 237 -1.84 -2.99 -4.16
CA SER A 237 -2.03 -2.64 -2.74
C SER A 237 -2.95 -1.42 -2.57
N ILE A 238 -3.52 -1.30 -1.38
CA ILE A 238 -4.54 -0.29 -1.05
C ILE A 238 -4.05 0.56 0.13
N PHE A 239 -4.07 1.88 -0.03
CA PHE A 239 -3.70 2.87 0.99
C PHE A 239 -4.86 3.85 1.19
N ILE A 240 -5.57 3.72 2.31
CA ILE A 240 -6.78 4.51 2.57
C ILE A 240 -6.73 5.20 3.94
N GLY A 241 -7.04 6.50 3.97
CA GLY A 241 -7.25 7.22 5.22
C GLY A 241 -5.99 7.37 6.09
N ASN A 242 -4.80 7.14 5.53
CA ASN A 242 -3.55 7.26 6.26
C ASN A 242 -3.20 8.75 6.47
N LYS A 243 -2.55 9.05 7.59
CA LYS A 243 -2.32 10.42 8.05
C LYS A 243 -0.85 10.66 8.35
N ALA A 244 -0.31 11.77 7.88
CA ALA A 244 1.06 12.21 8.12
C ALA A 244 1.07 13.68 8.55
N ARG A 245 2.19 14.16 9.12
CA ARG A 245 2.38 15.57 9.53
C ARG A 245 3.46 16.30 8.73
N ASN A 246 4.16 15.61 7.84
CA ASN A 246 5.21 16.25 7.04
C ASN A 246 5.08 15.91 5.56
N PHE A 247 5.38 14.68 5.15
CA PHE A 247 5.34 14.29 3.73
C PHE A 247 4.75 12.90 3.54
N GLY A 248 3.99 12.71 2.45
CA GLY A 248 3.48 11.41 2.03
C GLY A 248 2.39 10.91 2.96
N GLY A 249 1.14 11.31 2.73
CA GLY A 249 0.02 10.90 3.60
C GLY A 249 -0.17 9.38 3.66
N ALA A 250 0.23 8.66 2.62
CA ALA A 250 0.35 7.20 2.64
C ALA A 250 1.82 6.76 2.61
N VAL A 251 2.55 7.11 1.56
CA VAL A 251 3.90 6.61 1.30
C VAL A 251 4.86 7.77 1.13
N TYR A 252 5.97 7.70 1.86
CA TYR A 252 7.14 8.54 1.63
C TYR A 252 8.32 7.65 1.24
N SER A 253 9.00 8.01 0.17
CA SER A 253 10.23 7.35 -0.26
C SER A 253 11.31 8.37 -0.51
N TYR A 254 12.49 8.15 0.06
CA TYR A 254 13.72 8.90 -0.23
C TYR A 254 14.78 7.91 -0.70
N LEU A 255 15.29 8.05 -1.93
CA LEU A 255 16.25 7.11 -2.49
C LEU A 255 17.70 7.61 -2.39
N TYR A 256 18.62 6.66 -2.19
CA TYR A 256 20.05 6.88 -2.34
C TYR A 256 20.54 6.15 -3.60
N HIS A 257 21.48 6.72 -4.34
CA HIS A 257 22.01 6.06 -5.53
C HIS A 257 22.71 4.73 -5.16
N PRO A 258 22.48 3.61 -5.89
CA PRO A 258 21.68 3.43 -7.11
C PRO A 258 20.29 2.78 -6.89
N ASP A 259 19.59 3.07 -5.79
CA ASP A 259 18.24 2.56 -5.50
C ASP A 259 17.22 2.89 -6.61
N ARG A 260 16.09 2.16 -6.62
CA ARG A 260 14.93 2.43 -7.48
C ARG A 260 13.61 2.15 -6.77
N SER A 261 12.52 2.78 -7.23
CA SER A 261 11.17 2.53 -6.76
C SER A 261 10.22 2.15 -7.90
N GLU A 262 9.36 1.17 -7.66
CA GLU A 262 8.29 0.76 -8.56
C GLU A 262 6.98 0.60 -7.78
N ILE A 263 5.97 1.35 -8.20
CA ILE A 263 4.62 1.34 -7.63
C ILE A 263 3.64 1.09 -8.77
N GLU A 264 2.87 0.00 -8.67
CA GLU A 264 1.92 -0.34 -9.73
C GLU A 264 0.62 -0.93 -9.21
N ARG A 265 -0.43 -0.81 -10.02
CA ARG A 265 -1.77 -1.37 -9.73
C ARG A 265 -2.21 -1.12 -8.30
N SER A 266 -2.03 0.10 -7.79
CA SER A 266 -2.29 0.43 -6.39
C SER A 266 -3.32 1.56 -6.28
N PHE A 267 -4.07 1.56 -5.17
CA PHE A 267 -5.12 2.52 -4.90
C PHE A 267 -4.78 3.38 -3.69
N PHE A 268 -4.80 4.69 -3.85
CA PHE A 268 -4.50 5.67 -2.81
C PHE A 268 -5.71 6.60 -2.66
N ALA A 269 -6.44 6.49 -1.55
CA ALA A 269 -7.60 7.33 -1.32
C ALA A 269 -7.64 7.95 0.07
N ASP A 270 -8.13 9.20 0.13
CA ASP A 270 -8.43 9.91 1.38
C ASP A 270 -7.24 9.98 2.35
N ASN A 271 -6.01 9.89 1.84
CA ASN A 271 -4.81 10.06 2.65
C ASN A 271 -4.56 11.55 2.86
N VAL A 272 -4.06 11.92 4.05
CA VAL A 272 -3.94 13.31 4.46
C VAL A 272 -2.57 13.62 5.02
N VAL A 273 -2.02 14.78 4.64
CA VAL A 273 -0.85 15.37 5.28
C VAL A 273 -1.26 16.69 5.94
N TYR A 274 -1.10 16.77 7.25
CA TYR A 274 -1.32 17.99 8.04
C TYR A 274 -0.06 18.83 8.12
N LEU A 275 -0.20 20.14 8.34
CA LEU A 275 0.94 21.01 8.59
C LEU A 275 1.69 20.65 9.87
N ASN A 276 3.02 20.56 9.77
CA ASN A 276 3.89 20.60 10.95
C ASN A 276 4.07 22.04 11.48
N SER A 277 4.78 22.16 12.60
CA SER A 277 5.08 23.47 13.21
C SER A 277 6.00 24.37 12.36
N ASN A 278 6.65 23.82 11.34
CA ASN A 278 7.44 24.56 10.36
C ASN A 278 6.62 24.94 9.12
N GLY A 279 5.30 24.69 9.14
CA GLY A 279 4.39 25.06 8.06
C GLY A 279 4.61 24.27 6.77
N ARG A 280 5.00 22.99 6.89
CA ARG A 280 5.20 22.06 5.76
C ARG A 280 4.19 20.92 5.79
N ALA A 281 3.62 20.63 4.63
CA ALA A 281 2.80 19.46 4.36
C ALA A 281 2.90 19.15 2.85
N SER A 282 3.34 17.97 2.45
CA SER A 282 3.45 17.68 1.01
C SER A 282 3.12 16.26 0.59
N GLY A 283 2.48 16.12 -0.59
CA GLY A 283 2.13 14.83 -1.18
C GLY A 283 1.06 14.10 -0.38
N GLY A 284 -0.21 14.46 -0.59
CA GLY A 284 -1.34 13.92 0.17
C GLY A 284 -1.41 12.40 0.16
N ALA A 285 -0.94 11.73 -0.89
CA ALA A 285 -0.74 10.27 -0.91
C ALA A 285 0.73 9.87 -0.91
N LEU A 286 1.45 10.29 -1.95
CA LEU A 286 2.78 9.78 -2.27
C LEU A 286 3.77 10.93 -2.41
N VAL A 287 4.90 10.80 -1.72
CA VAL A 287 6.09 11.59 -1.97
C VAL A 287 7.22 10.67 -2.38
N HIS A 288 7.83 10.96 -3.52
CA HIS A 288 9.01 10.26 -4.01
C HIS A 288 10.17 11.25 -4.19
N HIS A 289 11.21 11.08 -3.39
CA HIS A 289 12.43 11.84 -3.42
C HIS A 289 13.58 11.04 -4.04
N ASN A 290 14.26 11.65 -5.00
CA ASN A 290 15.48 11.14 -5.63
C ASN A 290 15.29 9.84 -6.44
N GLY A 291 16.14 9.65 -7.45
CA GLY A 291 16.25 8.40 -8.19
C GLY A 291 15.03 7.99 -9.03
N PRO A 292 15.09 6.80 -9.65
CA PRO A 292 14.07 6.30 -10.54
C PRO A 292 12.75 5.98 -9.84
N LEU A 293 11.65 6.43 -10.46
CA LEU A 293 10.28 6.02 -10.12
C LEU A 293 9.56 5.49 -11.34
N THR A 294 9.06 4.26 -11.27
CA THR A 294 7.98 3.78 -12.15
C THR A 294 6.69 3.79 -11.35
N LEU A 295 5.74 4.64 -11.73
CA LEU A 295 4.39 4.69 -11.15
C LEU A 295 3.37 4.42 -12.24
N ARG A 296 2.69 3.28 -12.19
CA ARG A 296 1.77 2.90 -13.27
C ARG A 296 0.48 2.23 -12.84
N ASP A 297 -0.52 2.30 -13.71
CA ASP A 297 -1.78 1.55 -13.60
C ASP A 297 -2.49 1.77 -12.25
N SER A 298 -2.36 2.97 -11.66
CA SER A 298 -2.71 3.26 -10.25
C SER A 298 -3.65 4.46 -10.14
N THR A 299 -4.48 4.46 -9.10
CA THR A 299 -5.53 5.46 -8.92
C THR A 299 -5.35 6.24 -7.61
N PHE A 300 -5.44 7.57 -7.69
CA PHE A 300 -5.28 8.52 -6.60
C PHE A 300 -6.54 9.37 -6.46
N VAL A 301 -7.28 9.20 -5.37
CA VAL A 301 -8.59 9.85 -5.18
C VAL A 301 -8.66 10.60 -3.86
N ASN A 302 -9.08 11.86 -3.88
CA ASN A 302 -9.39 12.63 -2.67
C ASN A 302 -8.28 12.70 -1.62
N ASN A 303 -7.02 12.55 -2.02
CA ASN A 303 -5.90 12.75 -1.12
C ASN A 303 -5.71 14.24 -0.88
N ARG A 304 -5.25 14.61 0.31
CA ARG A 304 -5.18 16.00 0.76
C ARG A 304 -3.83 16.33 1.37
N SER A 305 -3.27 17.47 0.97
CA SER A 305 -2.10 18.07 1.60
C SER A 305 -2.47 19.47 2.06
N GLU A 306 -2.06 19.86 3.27
CA GLU A 306 -2.28 21.21 3.80
C GLU A 306 -1.24 22.25 3.36
N ASP A 307 -0.42 21.96 2.34
CA ASP A 307 0.50 22.94 1.74
C ASP A 307 0.74 22.72 0.24
N ILE A 308 1.39 21.63 -0.21
CA ILE A 308 1.61 21.40 -1.66
C ILE A 308 1.42 19.94 -2.07
N GLY A 309 1.15 19.68 -3.35
CA GLY A 309 1.07 18.32 -3.90
C GLY A 309 -0.07 17.52 -3.29
N GLY A 310 -1.30 17.71 -3.76
CA GLY A 310 -2.47 17.06 -3.15
C GLY A 310 -2.50 15.54 -3.31
N ALA A 311 -1.93 14.97 -4.38
CA ALA A 311 -1.83 13.52 -4.56
C ALA A 311 -0.38 13.02 -4.55
N VAL A 312 0.35 13.30 -5.62
CA VAL A 312 1.69 12.76 -5.87
C VAL A 312 2.67 13.91 -6.01
N LEU A 313 3.76 13.84 -5.25
CA LEU A 313 4.89 14.74 -5.37
C LEU A 313 6.14 13.95 -5.75
N VAL A 314 6.73 14.30 -6.89
CA VAL A 314 8.04 13.81 -7.31
C VAL A 314 9.04 14.94 -7.17
N ALA A 315 10.01 14.75 -6.29
CA ALA A 315 11.05 15.73 -6.01
C ALA A 315 12.45 15.14 -6.10
N GLN A 316 13.40 15.98 -6.51
CA GLN A 316 14.77 15.60 -6.76
C GLN A 316 15.65 16.70 -6.17
N SER A 317 16.43 16.34 -5.15
CA SER A 317 17.31 17.24 -4.39
C SER A 317 18.79 16.97 -4.62
N THR A 318 19.14 15.75 -5.06
CA THR A 318 20.50 15.38 -5.46
C THR A 318 20.54 15.13 -6.96
N PHE A 319 21.63 15.49 -7.64
CA PHE A 319 21.76 15.27 -9.08
C PHE A 319 22.77 14.14 -9.35
N HIS A 320 22.26 13.01 -9.84
CA HIS A 320 23.05 12.01 -10.53
C HIS A 320 22.58 11.94 -11.98
N ALA A 321 23.48 12.22 -12.92
CA ALA A 321 23.15 12.28 -14.35
C ALA A 321 22.49 10.97 -14.81
N GLY A 322 21.29 11.07 -15.39
CA GLY A 322 20.53 9.93 -15.92
C GLY A 322 19.80 9.06 -14.89
N TRP A 323 19.96 9.29 -13.59
CA TRP A 323 19.33 8.47 -12.53
C TRP A 323 17.97 9.01 -12.09
N ASN A 324 17.83 10.33 -12.02
CA ASN A 324 16.62 11.00 -11.51
C ASN A 324 15.52 11.09 -12.58
N THR A 325 14.90 9.94 -12.88
CA THR A 325 13.87 9.80 -13.91
C THR A 325 12.57 9.24 -13.33
N ALA A 326 11.43 9.81 -13.68
CA ALA A 326 10.12 9.31 -13.28
C ALA A 326 9.28 8.97 -14.51
N LEU A 327 8.70 7.77 -14.55
CA LEU A 327 7.69 7.37 -15.51
C LEU A 327 6.35 7.23 -14.79
N LEU A 328 5.40 8.09 -15.13
CA LEU A 328 4.03 8.05 -14.66
C LEU A 328 3.13 7.64 -15.83
N SER A 329 2.53 6.45 -15.78
CA SER A 329 1.71 5.96 -16.89
C SER A 329 0.38 5.35 -16.47
N ASN A 330 -0.69 5.55 -17.26
CA ASN A 330 -1.98 4.92 -16.99
C ASN A 330 -2.50 5.22 -15.55
N LEU A 331 -2.52 6.50 -15.17
CA LEU A 331 -2.94 6.93 -13.84
C LEU A 331 -4.27 7.68 -13.91
N THR A 332 -5.15 7.40 -12.95
CA THR A 332 -6.34 8.23 -12.67
C THR A 332 -6.08 9.04 -11.41
N VAL A 333 -5.98 10.37 -11.52
CA VAL A 333 -5.67 11.30 -10.43
C VAL A 333 -6.81 12.29 -10.28
N VAL A 334 -7.70 12.04 -9.32
CA VAL A 334 -9.02 12.69 -9.25
C VAL A 334 -9.35 13.25 -7.87
N GLY A 335 -9.87 14.47 -7.80
CA GLY A 335 -10.43 15.01 -6.55
C GLY A 335 -9.39 15.31 -5.46
N ASN A 336 -8.09 15.26 -5.77
CA ASN A 336 -7.03 15.50 -4.79
C ASN A 336 -6.85 16.99 -4.53
N ARG A 337 -6.38 17.35 -3.34
CA ARG A 337 -6.42 18.72 -2.83
C ARG A 337 -5.12 19.19 -2.20
N ALA A 338 -4.65 20.37 -2.59
CA ALA A 338 -3.65 21.15 -1.85
C ALA A 338 -4.36 22.33 -1.17
N ASP A 339 -4.73 22.13 0.10
CA ASP A 339 -5.54 23.04 0.93
C ASP A 339 -4.65 23.80 1.93
N ALA A 340 -3.94 24.81 1.45
CA ALA A 340 -3.05 25.62 2.27
C ALA A 340 -3.82 26.69 3.08
N PRO A 341 -3.34 27.04 4.28
CA PRO A 341 -4.01 28.01 5.15
C PRO A 341 -3.99 29.45 4.61
N ASN A 342 -3.22 29.73 3.57
CA ASN A 342 -3.15 31.03 2.92
C ASN A 342 -3.17 30.90 1.39
N ALA A 343 -3.78 31.89 0.73
CA ALA A 343 -3.95 31.91 -0.72
C ALA A 343 -2.63 32.00 -1.51
N ASP A 344 -1.50 32.27 -0.84
CA ASP A 344 -0.16 32.33 -1.43
C ASP A 344 0.58 30.97 -1.42
N LYS A 345 -0.03 29.92 -0.88
CA LYS A 345 0.46 28.53 -0.90
C LYS A 345 -0.62 27.60 -1.50
N GLY A 346 -0.45 26.29 -1.48
CA GLY A 346 -1.45 25.39 -2.08
C GLY A 346 -1.20 25.19 -3.56
N ASN A 347 -0.06 24.62 -3.93
CA ASN A 347 0.28 24.36 -5.33
C ASN A 347 0.16 22.89 -5.68
N GLY A 348 -0.31 22.58 -6.89
CA GLY A 348 -0.32 21.22 -7.42
C GLY A 348 -1.35 20.33 -6.74
N GLY A 349 -2.63 20.42 -7.11
CA GLY A 349 -3.68 19.64 -6.46
C GLY A 349 -3.59 18.14 -6.78
N GLY A 350 -3.25 17.79 -8.02
CA GLY A 350 -3.03 16.41 -8.44
C GLY A 350 -1.56 15.99 -8.37
N LEU A 351 -0.78 16.45 -9.36
CA LEU A 351 0.63 16.10 -9.54
C LEU A 351 1.53 17.30 -9.27
N TYR A 352 2.63 17.07 -8.56
CA TYR A 352 3.64 18.07 -8.27
C TYR A 352 5.04 17.58 -8.66
N PHE A 353 5.78 18.38 -9.42
CA PHE A 353 7.14 18.08 -9.87
C PHE A 353 8.15 19.13 -9.41
N SER A 354 9.31 18.66 -8.96
CA SER A 354 10.44 19.51 -8.58
C SER A 354 11.78 18.80 -8.85
N GLY A 355 12.44 19.17 -9.95
CA GLY A 355 13.76 18.70 -10.35
C GLY A 355 13.73 17.34 -11.07
N GLY A 356 14.82 17.05 -11.78
CA GLY A 356 14.97 15.81 -12.56
C GLY A 356 14.12 15.76 -13.83
N GLN A 357 13.81 14.54 -14.29
CA GLN A 357 13.03 14.30 -15.50
C GLN A 357 11.78 13.48 -15.18
N ALA A 358 10.64 13.84 -15.77
CA ALA A 358 9.41 13.08 -15.64
C ALA A 358 8.70 12.93 -16.99
N THR A 359 8.30 11.70 -17.31
CA THR A 359 7.44 11.38 -18.44
C THR A 359 6.08 10.96 -17.91
N VAL A 360 5.05 11.71 -18.27
CA VAL A 360 3.66 11.46 -17.90
C VAL A 360 2.89 11.03 -19.16
N VAL A 361 2.44 9.79 -19.21
CA VAL A 361 1.84 9.20 -20.41
C VAL A 361 0.50 8.53 -20.14
N ASN A 362 -0.53 8.86 -20.92
CA ASN A 362 -1.86 8.24 -20.77
C ASN A 362 -2.41 8.38 -19.34
N VAL A 363 -2.43 9.61 -18.84
CA VAL A 363 -2.88 9.94 -17.48
C VAL A 363 -4.11 10.86 -17.54
N THR A 364 -5.07 10.62 -16.66
CA THR A 364 -6.23 11.50 -16.46
C THR A 364 -6.07 12.24 -15.13
N VAL A 365 -5.87 13.56 -15.20
CA VAL A 365 -5.79 14.46 -14.04
C VAL A 365 -7.04 15.35 -14.02
N ALA A 366 -8.02 15.01 -13.18
CA ALA A 366 -9.30 15.68 -13.19
C ALA A 366 -9.86 16.07 -11.83
N HIS A 367 -10.63 17.15 -11.76
CA HIS A 367 -11.33 17.57 -10.53
C HIS A 367 -10.43 17.80 -9.31
N ASN A 368 -9.13 17.98 -9.49
CA ASN A 368 -8.22 18.29 -8.40
C ASN A 368 -8.29 19.79 -8.06
N TYR A 369 -7.91 20.13 -6.83
CA TYR A 369 -7.99 21.49 -6.30
C TYR A 369 -6.65 21.91 -5.70
N ALA A 370 -6.24 23.15 -5.93
CA ALA A 370 -5.11 23.76 -5.26
C ALA A 370 -5.45 25.19 -4.86
N ASP A 371 -5.13 25.66 -3.65
CA ASP A 371 -5.50 27.03 -3.29
C ASP A 371 -4.90 28.10 -4.21
N ARG A 372 -3.70 27.88 -4.76
CA ARG A 372 -3.00 28.88 -5.58
C ARG A 372 -2.83 28.50 -7.06
N LEU A 373 -1.90 27.59 -7.39
CA LEU A 373 -1.51 27.33 -8.78
C LEU A 373 -1.56 25.85 -9.14
N GLY A 374 -1.92 25.58 -10.40
CA GLY A 374 -1.85 24.24 -10.97
C GLY A 374 -2.76 23.27 -10.20
N GLY A 375 -4.07 23.54 -10.21
CA GLY A 375 -5.07 22.67 -9.62
C GLY A 375 -4.89 21.20 -10.04
N GLY A 376 -4.56 20.96 -11.31
CA GLY A 376 -4.19 19.64 -11.81
C GLY A 376 -2.70 19.33 -11.60
N ILE A 377 -1.84 20.05 -12.31
CA ILE A 377 -0.39 19.76 -12.39
C ILE A 377 0.44 21.01 -12.07
N TYR A 378 1.43 20.87 -11.20
CA TYR A 378 2.38 21.92 -10.90
C TYR A 378 3.82 21.45 -11.14
N ASN A 379 4.59 22.20 -11.92
CA ASN A 379 6.03 22.08 -12.05
C ASN A 379 6.67 23.36 -11.52
N THR A 380 7.55 23.24 -10.53
CA THR A 380 8.14 24.41 -9.86
C THR A 380 9.04 25.23 -10.78
N SER A 381 9.16 26.53 -10.52
CA SER A 381 10.06 27.42 -11.28
C SER A 381 11.51 27.38 -10.80
N ASN A 382 11.73 27.19 -9.49
CA ASN A 382 13.06 27.38 -8.87
C ASN A 382 13.96 26.15 -9.01
N ASN A 383 13.36 24.98 -9.14
CA ASN A 383 14.02 23.70 -9.39
C ASN A 383 13.16 22.92 -10.40
N SER A 384 12.92 23.50 -11.58
CA SER A 384 12.00 22.91 -12.57
C SER A 384 12.48 21.53 -12.98
N ALA A 385 11.55 20.58 -13.01
CA ALA A 385 11.78 19.31 -13.71
C ALA A 385 11.64 19.52 -15.22
N ASP A 386 12.30 18.67 -16.01
CA ASP A 386 11.95 18.47 -17.43
C ASP A 386 10.77 17.48 -17.50
N VAL A 387 9.57 18.02 -17.72
CA VAL A 387 8.32 17.25 -17.70
C VAL A 387 7.74 17.12 -19.10
N GLU A 388 7.65 15.89 -19.59
CA GLU A 388 6.95 15.54 -20.83
C GLU A 388 5.54 15.01 -20.52
N LEU A 389 4.52 15.69 -21.04
CA LEU A 389 3.13 15.20 -21.01
C LEU A 389 2.77 14.66 -22.40
N ARG A 390 2.31 13.41 -22.46
CA ARG A 390 1.84 12.79 -23.70
C ARG A 390 0.57 11.99 -23.48
N ASN A 391 -0.43 12.19 -24.34
CA ASN A 391 -1.73 11.53 -24.19
C ASN A 391 -2.39 11.83 -22.82
N VAL A 392 -2.24 13.04 -22.28
CA VAL A 392 -2.73 13.40 -20.95
C VAL A 392 -4.03 14.21 -21.06
N ILE A 393 -5.00 13.88 -20.21
CA ILE A 393 -6.20 14.70 -19.98
C ILE A 393 -5.99 15.51 -18.70
N VAL A 394 -6.10 16.84 -18.79
CA VAL A 394 -6.08 17.75 -17.65
C VAL A 394 -7.39 18.54 -17.64
N GLY A 395 -8.38 18.04 -16.89
CA GLY A 395 -9.77 18.49 -17.03
C GLY A 395 -10.44 18.87 -15.72
N ALA A 396 -11.21 19.95 -15.71
CA ALA A 396 -12.09 20.32 -14.60
C ALA A 396 -11.39 20.49 -13.24
N ASN A 397 -10.07 20.72 -13.22
CA ASN A 397 -9.34 21.09 -12.01
C ASN A 397 -9.68 22.54 -11.62
N ARG A 398 -9.52 22.89 -10.35
CA ARG A 398 -9.92 24.19 -9.79
C ARG A 398 -8.81 24.78 -8.95
N ILE A 399 -8.89 26.09 -8.73
CA ILE A 399 -8.06 26.78 -7.76
C ILE A 399 -8.91 27.68 -6.86
N GLY A 400 -8.43 27.95 -5.64
CA GLY A 400 -9.10 28.84 -4.68
C GLY A 400 -8.86 30.33 -4.95
N SER A 401 -7.69 30.66 -5.48
CA SER A 401 -7.28 32.02 -5.84
C SER A 401 -7.72 32.42 -7.25
N SER A 402 -7.70 33.72 -7.55
CA SER A 402 -7.93 34.22 -8.90
C SER A 402 -6.63 34.20 -9.70
N HIS A 403 -6.38 33.11 -10.44
CA HIS A 403 -5.23 32.98 -11.35
C HIS A 403 -5.65 32.31 -12.66
N ASP A 404 -4.97 32.64 -13.77
CA ASP A 404 -5.18 32.02 -15.07
C ASP A 404 -4.61 30.58 -15.20
N SER A 405 -3.71 30.18 -14.30
CA SER A 405 -2.99 28.90 -14.27
C SER A 405 -3.76 27.85 -13.47
N VAL A 406 -5.03 27.67 -13.81
CA VAL A 406 -5.93 26.76 -13.10
C VAL A 406 -5.55 25.30 -13.33
N GLN A 407 -5.40 24.88 -14.59
CA GLN A 407 -5.15 23.47 -14.92
C GLN A 407 -3.71 23.06 -14.64
N CYS A 408 -2.75 23.85 -15.11
CA CYS A 408 -1.33 23.62 -14.88
C CYS A 408 -0.56 24.91 -14.62
N PHE A 409 0.58 24.77 -13.95
CA PHE A 409 1.59 25.82 -13.80
C PHE A 409 3.00 25.27 -13.95
N GLY A 410 3.88 26.05 -14.58
CA GLY A 410 5.27 25.66 -14.87
C GLY A 410 5.50 25.34 -16.34
N THR A 411 6.73 24.94 -16.67
CA THR A 411 7.12 24.57 -18.03
C THR A 411 6.87 23.09 -18.26
N PHE A 412 6.23 22.78 -19.39
CA PHE A 412 5.94 21.42 -19.82
C PHE A 412 6.21 21.31 -21.32
N ARG A 413 6.60 20.12 -21.77
CA ARG A 413 6.70 19.76 -23.20
C ARG A 413 5.87 18.52 -23.50
N GLY A 414 5.81 18.14 -24.77
CA GLY A 414 5.11 16.96 -25.24
C GLY A 414 3.95 17.32 -26.16
N SER A 415 3.06 16.36 -26.42
CA SER A 415 2.04 16.50 -27.46
C SER A 415 0.83 15.61 -27.18
N ARG A 416 -0.26 15.83 -27.93
CA ARG A 416 -1.51 15.06 -27.84
C ARG A 416 -2.04 15.09 -26.41
N ASN A 417 -2.26 16.28 -25.90
CA ASN A 417 -2.85 16.48 -24.58
C ASN A 417 -4.18 17.23 -24.76
N LEU A 418 -5.07 17.07 -23.80
CA LEU A 418 -6.37 17.71 -23.78
C LEU A 418 -6.57 18.45 -22.47
N GLN A 419 -7.02 19.70 -22.57
CA GLN A 419 -7.24 20.58 -21.44
C GLN A 419 -8.70 21.05 -21.38
N SER A 420 -9.27 21.11 -20.18
CA SER A 420 -10.54 21.79 -19.92
C SER A 420 -10.57 22.38 -18.50
N PRO A 421 -11.18 23.55 -18.26
CA PRO A 421 -11.80 24.43 -19.25
C PRO A 421 -10.75 25.18 -20.10
N VAL A 422 -11.26 25.95 -21.06
CA VAL A 422 -10.44 26.85 -21.88
C VAL A 422 -9.77 27.89 -20.99
N GLY A 423 -8.48 28.16 -21.21
CA GLY A 423 -7.72 29.12 -20.43
C GLY A 423 -6.25 29.15 -20.84
N ARG A 424 -5.38 29.55 -19.90
CA ARG A 424 -3.93 29.48 -20.12
C ARG A 424 -3.55 28.04 -20.46
N ALA A 425 -2.92 27.86 -21.61
CA ALA A 425 -2.50 26.56 -22.10
C ALA A 425 -1.42 25.96 -21.19
N CYS A 426 -1.60 24.72 -20.74
CA CYS A 426 -0.57 23.97 -20.01
C CYS A 426 0.68 23.77 -20.86
N ILE A 427 0.50 23.49 -22.16
CA ILE A 427 1.54 23.32 -23.17
C ILE A 427 1.09 24.07 -24.43
N SER A 428 2.04 24.66 -25.15
CA SER A 428 1.75 25.29 -26.44
C SER A 428 1.06 24.31 -27.40
N GLY A 429 -0.06 24.73 -28.00
CA GLY A 429 -0.82 23.92 -28.94
C GLY A 429 -1.65 22.78 -28.33
N ILE A 430 -1.83 22.75 -27.00
CA ILE A 430 -2.73 21.80 -26.34
C ILE A 430 -4.17 21.99 -26.84
N THR A 431 -4.87 20.89 -27.15
CA THR A 431 -6.29 20.92 -27.49
C THR A 431 -7.08 21.36 -26.27
N GLN A 432 -8.01 22.32 -26.44
CA GLN A 432 -8.86 22.80 -25.35
C GLN A 432 -10.33 22.50 -25.67
N ALA A 433 -10.87 21.48 -25.03
CA ALA A 433 -12.26 21.05 -25.19
C ALA A 433 -12.67 20.21 -23.97
N ASP A 434 -13.97 20.16 -23.68
CA ASP A 434 -14.49 19.28 -22.63
C ASP A 434 -14.12 17.81 -22.92
N PRO A 435 -13.35 17.15 -22.03
CA PRO A 435 -12.96 15.76 -22.23
C PRO A 435 -14.12 14.78 -22.15
N ARG A 436 -15.32 15.19 -21.68
CA ARG A 436 -16.48 14.30 -21.54
C ARG A 436 -16.09 13.00 -20.84
N VAL A 437 -15.48 13.14 -19.67
CA VAL A 437 -15.22 12.03 -18.75
C VAL A 437 -16.39 11.89 -17.80
N ASP A 438 -16.56 10.72 -17.21
CA ASP A 438 -17.52 10.53 -16.13
C ASP A 438 -17.28 11.51 -14.97
N THR A 439 -18.36 11.81 -14.23
CA THR A 439 -18.33 12.79 -13.14
C THR A 439 -17.78 12.24 -11.83
N ALA A 440 -17.64 10.91 -11.74
CA ALA A 440 -17.11 10.20 -10.59
C ALA A 440 -16.32 8.98 -11.05
N VAL A 441 -15.29 8.62 -10.28
CA VAL A 441 -14.57 7.37 -10.49
C VAL A 441 -15.48 6.17 -10.19
N ALA A 442 -15.41 5.15 -11.04
CA ALA A 442 -16.13 3.91 -10.83
C ALA A 442 -15.31 2.70 -11.28
N ALA A 443 -15.78 1.51 -10.94
CA ALA A 443 -15.25 0.29 -11.50
C ALA A 443 -15.74 0.17 -12.95
N HIS A 444 -14.80 0.10 -13.89
CA HIS A 444 -15.09 -0.02 -15.33
C HIS A 444 -14.37 -1.24 -15.95
N GLY A 445 -14.20 -2.29 -15.14
CA GLY A 445 -13.27 -3.41 -15.36
C GLY A 445 -11.84 -3.12 -14.89
N GLY A 446 -11.01 -4.16 -14.83
CA GLY A 446 -9.64 -4.07 -14.32
C GLY A 446 -9.55 -4.02 -12.79
N PRO A 447 -8.33 -3.86 -12.22
CA PRO A 447 -8.11 -3.95 -10.78
C PRO A 447 -8.49 -2.69 -9.99
N MET A 448 -8.49 -1.51 -10.62
CA MET A 448 -8.64 -0.21 -9.97
C MET A 448 -9.72 0.65 -10.63
N PRO A 449 -10.43 1.50 -9.85
CA PRO A 449 -11.42 2.41 -10.40
C PRO A 449 -10.77 3.49 -11.28
N THR A 450 -11.47 3.90 -12.34
CA THR A 450 -10.99 4.88 -13.33
C THR A 450 -12.07 5.92 -13.63
N LEU A 451 -11.75 6.94 -14.42
CA LEU A 451 -12.75 7.79 -15.08
C LEU A 451 -12.94 7.33 -16.53
N ALA A 452 -14.12 6.82 -16.86
CA ALA A 452 -14.43 6.43 -18.23
C ALA A 452 -14.62 7.65 -19.14
N LEU A 453 -14.30 7.47 -20.43
CA LEU A 453 -14.64 8.41 -21.50
C LEU A 453 -16.09 8.18 -21.92
N GLN A 454 -16.81 9.27 -22.16
CA GLN A 454 -18.18 9.24 -22.68
C GLN A 454 -18.19 9.30 -24.21
N ALA A 455 -19.29 8.84 -24.80
CA ALA A 455 -19.49 8.87 -26.24
C ALA A 455 -19.32 10.29 -26.81
N GLY A 456 -18.54 10.39 -27.90
CA GLY A 456 -18.22 11.68 -28.54
C GLY A 456 -17.22 12.53 -27.77
N SER A 457 -16.49 11.97 -26.81
CA SER A 457 -15.34 12.63 -26.19
C SER A 457 -14.27 12.98 -27.25
N PRO A 458 -13.69 14.19 -27.21
CA PRO A 458 -12.56 14.56 -28.07
C PRO A 458 -11.26 13.84 -27.69
N ALA A 459 -11.22 13.09 -26.59
CA ALA A 459 -10.09 12.25 -26.23
C ALA A 459 -10.05 10.93 -27.01
N ILE A 460 -11.18 10.52 -27.61
CA ILE A 460 -11.31 9.25 -28.31
C ILE A 460 -10.47 9.28 -29.60
N ASN A 461 -9.61 8.28 -29.78
CA ASN A 461 -8.70 8.10 -30.92
C ASN A 461 -7.74 9.29 -31.19
N ALA A 462 -7.45 10.11 -30.19
CA ALA A 462 -6.60 11.30 -30.34
C ALA A 462 -5.13 11.07 -29.93
N GLY A 463 -4.84 9.95 -29.25
CA GLY A 463 -3.51 9.60 -28.76
C GLY A 463 -2.60 8.97 -29.81
N ALA A 464 -1.34 8.78 -29.44
CA ALA A 464 -0.38 8.00 -30.21
C ALA A 464 0.74 7.43 -29.33
N SER A 465 1.42 6.39 -29.83
CA SER A 465 2.55 5.72 -29.14
C SER A 465 2.22 5.31 -27.71
N CYS A 466 0.97 4.92 -27.46
CA CYS A 466 0.50 4.53 -26.15
C CYS A 466 1.11 3.20 -25.70
N PRO A 467 1.13 2.93 -24.38
CA PRO A 467 1.26 1.56 -23.89
C PRO A 467 0.22 0.64 -24.56
N PRO A 468 0.50 -0.67 -24.67
CA PRO A 468 -0.40 -1.61 -25.35
C PRO A 468 -1.78 -1.72 -24.70
N THR A 469 -1.87 -1.38 -23.41
CA THR A 469 -3.11 -1.42 -22.63
C THR A 469 -3.37 -0.12 -21.89
N ASP A 470 -4.64 0.15 -21.59
CA ASP A 470 -5.04 1.21 -20.67
C ASP A 470 -4.85 0.79 -19.19
N GLN A 471 -5.24 1.67 -18.26
CA GLN A 471 -5.09 1.43 -16.81
C GLN A 471 -5.81 0.18 -16.31
N ARG A 472 -6.90 -0.22 -16.97
CA ARG A 472 -7.68 -1.39 -16.60
C ARG A 472 -7.05 -2.68 -17.13
N GLY A 473 -6.02 -2.54 -17.98
CA GLY A 473 -5.44 -3.61 -18.78
C GLY A 473 -6.12 -3.77 -20.15
N ALA A 474 -7.12 -2.95 -20.50
CA ALA A 474 -7.84 -3.09 -21.77
C ALA A 474 -6.91 -2.81 -22.95
N PRO A 475 -6.89 -3.65 -24.02
CA PRO A 475 -6.11 -3.35 -25.21
C PRO A 475 -6.49 -1.98 -25.78
N ARG A 476 -5.50 -1.17 -26.15
CA ARG A 476 -5.76 0.06 -26.92
C ARG A 476 -6.23 -0.32 -28.34
N VAL A 477 -7.33 0.25 -28.82
CA VAL A 477 -7.97 -0.12 -30.10
C VAL A 477 -7.90 1.04 -31.09
N GLY A 478 -7.49 0.77 -32.32
CA GLY A 478 -7.28 1.83 -33.31
C GLY A 478 -6.16 2.79 -32.89
N ALA A 479 -6.38 4.10 -33.06
CA ALA A 479 -5.54 5.07 -32.39
C ALA A 479 -5.96 5.10 -30.92
N CYS A 480 -5.01 4.96 -30.00
CA CYS A 480 -5.33 4.98 -28.58
C CYS A 480 -5.99 6.29 -28.14
N ASP A 481 -6.79 6.21 -27.10
CA ASP A 481 -7.38 7.39 -26.48
C ASP A 481 -6.37 8.17 -25.63
N LEU A 482 -6.70 9.44 -25.39
CA LEU A 482 -6.01 10.23 -24.35
C LEU A 482 -6.44 9.76 -22.96
N GLY A 483 -5.55 9.90 -21.99
CA GLY A 483 -5.81 9.57 -20.60
C GLY A 483 -5.68 8.08 -20.29
N ALA A 484 -6.13 7.73 -19.08
CA ALA A 484 -5.94 6.41 -18.48
C ALA A 484 -6.90 5.33 -18.99
N PHE A 485 -7.93 5.72 -19.76
CA PHE A 485 -9.02 4.86 -20.19
C PHE A 485 -9.04 4.71 -21.72
N GLU A 486 -9.49 3.55 -22.20
CA GLU A 486 -9.77 3.28 -23.61
C GLU A 486 -11.27 3.01 -23.86
N TYR A 487 -11.91 3.90 -24.61
CA TYR A 487 -13.27 3.78 -25.07
C TYR A 487 -13.43 2.66 -26.10
N GLY A 488 -14.56 1.94 -26.02
CA GLY A 488 -14.86 0.85 -26.95
C GLY A 488 -14.00 -0.41 -26.77
N SER A 489 -13.08 -0.41 -25.80
CA SER A 489 -12.31 -1.57 -25.38
C SER A 489 -12.66 -1.99 -23.96
N ALA A 490 -12.61 -3.29 -23.71
CA ALA A 490 -12.84 -3.87 -22.39
C ALA A 490 -11.51 -4.35 -21.81
N ALA A 491 -11.35 -4.18 -20.50
CA ALA A 491 -10.26 -4.80 -19.76
C ALA A 491 -10.26 -6.33 -20.01
N PRO A 492 -9.11 -7.04 -19.86
CA PRO A 492 -8.99 -8.50 -19.96
C PRO A 492 -9.87 -9.30 -18.96
N SER A 493 -10.86 -8.65 -18.35
CA SER A 493 -11.86 -9.11 -17.38
C SER A 493 -13.27 -9.21 -17.93
N ALA A 494 -13.53 -8.93 -19.21
CA ALA A 494 -14.84 -9.27 -19.76
C ALA A 494 -15.17 -10.79 -19.69
N SER A 495 -14.32 -11.63 -19.07
CA SER A 495 -14.58 -13.06 -18.87
C SER A 495 -14.44 -13.59 -17.43
N LEU A 496 -14.31 -12.76 -16.38
CA LEU A 496 -14.60 -13.26 -15.01
C LEU A 496 -16.07 -12.93 -14.73
N GLU A 497 -16.92 -13.95 -14.77
CA GLU A 497 -18.32 -13.80 -14.37
C GLU A 497 -18.38 -13.22 -12.93
N PRO A 498 -19.25 -12.24 -12.65
CA PRO A 498 -19.49 -11.82 -11.27
C PRO A 498 -19.88 -13.04 -10.43
N PRO A 499 -19.27 -13.27 -9.26
CA PRO A 499 -19.70 -14.34 -8.40
C PRO A 499 -21.16 -14.08 -7.98
N THR A 500 -21.99 -15.12 -7.96
CA THR A 500 -23.32 -15.01 -7.36
C THR A 500 -23.20 -15.23 -5.86
N LEU A 501 -23.46 -14.21 -5.06
CA LEU A 501 -23.47 -14.34 -3.60
C LEU A 501 -24.81 -14.97 -3.19
N LEU A 502 -24.77 -16.23 -2.77
CA LEU A 502 -25.94 -17.07 -2.49
C LEU A 502 -26.48 -16.85 -1.07
N GLY A 503 -25.62 -16.50 -0.12
CA GLY A 503 -26.05 -16.27 1.26
C GLY A 503 -24.91 -15.95 2.22
N LEU A 504 -25.28 -15.42 3.38
CA LEU A 504 -24.39 -15.08 4.49
C LEU A 504 -24.84 -15.82 5.74
N ASN A 505 -23.89 -16.39 6.49
CA ASN A 505 -24.18 -16.95 7.81
C ASN A 505 -23.13 -16.48 8.83
N SER A 506 -23.57 -15.77 9.85
CA SER A 506 -22.72 -15.34 10.97
C SER A 506 -22.89 -16.19 12.23
N ASN A 507 -23.97 -16.97 12.34
CA ASN A 507 -24.46 -17.56 13.60
C ASN A 507 -24.47 -16.54 14.77
N GLY A 508 -24.70 -15.25 14.48
CA GLY A 508 -24.65 -14.14 15.44
C GLY A 508 -23.23 -13.70 15.84
N GLY A 509 -22.20 -14.46 15.45
CA GLY A 509 -20.79 -14.18 15.69
C GLY A 509 -20.17 -13.20 14.70
N PRO A 510 -18.93 -12.77 14.96
CA PRO A 510 -18.17 -11.83 14.12
C PRO A 510 -17.65 -12.44 12.81
N LEU A 511 -17.57 -13.77 12.74
CA LEU A 511 -17.15 -14.47 11.54
C LEU A 511 -18.37 -14.69 10.64
N VAL A 512 -18.41 -13.97 9.52
CA VAL A 512 -19.45 -14.13 8.50
C VAL A 512 -18.94 -15.09 7.43
N GLN A 513 -19.60 -16.24 7.30
CA GLN A 513 -19.39 -17.17 6.19
C GLN A 513 -20.21 -16.74 4.97
N LEU A 514 -19.56 -16.73 3.81
CA LEU A 514 -20.13 -16.42 2.50
C LEU A 514 -20.32 -17.72 1.73
N SER A 515 -21.51 -17.95 1.20
CA SER A 515 -21.76 -18.98 0.19
C SER A 515 -21.91 -18.30 -1.16
N PHE A 516 -21.12 -18.70 -2.16
CA PHE A 516 -21.14 -18.08 -3.49
C PHE A 516 -20.73 -19.08 -4.57
N THR A 517 -21.09 -18.80 -5.82
CA THR A 517 -20.63 -19.57 -6.98
C THR A 517 -19.17 -19.22 -7.29
N PRO A 518 -18.21 -20.17 -7.24
CA PRO A 518 -16.84 -19.90 -7.62
C PRO A 518 -16.72 -19.54 -9.10
N VAL A 519 -15.82 -18.61 -9.41
CA VAL A 519 -15.55 -18.11 -10.75
C VAL A 519 -14.27 -18.75 -11.25
N ASN A 520 -14.33 -19.36 -12.44
CA ASN A 520 -13.16 -19.97 -13.07
C ASN A 520 -12.09 -18.91 -13.36
N GLY A 521 -10.84 -19.19 -13.02
CA GLY A 521 -9.71 -18.27 -13.20
C GLY A 521 -9.56 -17.22 -12.09
N ALA A 522 -10.46 -17.17 -11.10
CA ALA A 522 -10.29 -16.32 -9.93
C ALA A 522 -9.20 -16.89 -9.00
N VAL A 523 -8.24 -16.05 -8.60
CA VAL A 523 -7.19 -16.40 -7.64
C VAL A 523 -7.47 -15.85 -6.24
N ARG A 524 -8.33 -14.83 -6.14
CA ARG A 524 -8.84 -14.27 -4.88
C ARG A 524 -10.25 -13.71 -5.07
N TYR A 525 -10.92 -13.42 -3.96
CA TYR A 525 -12.15 -12.65 -3.98
C TYR A 525 -12.04 -11.49 -3.02
N ASP A 526 -12.52 -10.32 -3.44
CA ASP A 526 -12.59 -9.14 -2.60
C ASP A 526 -14.06 -8.94 -2.16
N VAL A 527 -14.26 -8.65 -0.89
CA VAL A 527 -15.54 -8.35 -0.26
C VAL A 527 -15.61 -6.86 0.02
N GLU A 528 -16.60 -6.19 -0.55
CA GLU A 528 -17.03 -4.89 -0.09
C GLU A 528 -18.02 -5.09 1.06
N ALA A 529 -17.67 -4.61 2.25
CA ALA A 529 -18.54 -4.60 3.41
C ALA A 529 -19.01 -3.17 3.67
N ARG A 530 -20.31 -2.89 3.52
CA ARG A 530 -20.89 -1.57 3.83
C ARG A 530 -21.68 -1.66 5.12
N ARG A 531 -21.27 -0.98 6.18
CA ARG A 531 -22.06 -0.91 7.41
C ARG A 531 -23.16 0.14 7.27
N SER A 532 -24.23 -0.05 8.04
CA SER A 532 -25.41 0.83 8.03
C SER A 532 -25.12 2.29 8.36
N ASP A 533 -23.98 2.59 8.98
CA ASP A 533 -23.49 3.94 9.27
C ASP A 533 -22.76 4.62 8.10
N GLY A 534 -22.66 3.95 6.94
CA GLY A 534 -22.03 4.46 5.73
C GLY A 534 -20.55 4.10 5.59
N VAL A 535 -19.94 3.46 6.60
CA VAL A 535 -18.55 3.02 6.52
C VAL A 535 -18.43 1.84 5.58
N VAL A 536 -17.46 1.90 4.67
CA VAL A 536 -17.20 0.83 3.69
C VAL A 536 -15.79 0.27 3.92
N TRP A 537 -15.69 -1.06 3.96
CA TRP A 537 -14.42 -1.78 3.96
C TRP A 537 -14.29 -2.59 2.69
N MET A 538 -13.06 -2.66 2.21
CA MET A 538 -12.61 -3.70 1.29
C MET A 538 -11.86 -4.75 2.10
N LEU A 539 -12.33 -5.99 2.05
CA LEU A 539 -11.76 -7.13 2.75
C LEU A 539 -11.40 -8.20 1.72
N GLN A 540 -10.35 -8.97 1.95
CA GLN A 540 -10.11 -10.16 1.14
C GLN A 540 -10.91 -11.33 1.73
N LEU A 541 -11.62 -12.07 0.89
CA LEU A 541 -12.33 -13.26 1.31
C LEU A 541 -11.32 -14.38 1.54
N LEU A 542 -11.32 -14.95 2.75
CA LEU A 542 -10.43 -16.05 3.09
C LEU A 542 -11.25 -17.20 3.65
N ASN A 543 -11.10 -18.36 2.99
CA ASN A 543 -11.85 -19.57 3.30
C ASN A 543 -13.35 -19.30 3.42
N ASN A 544 -13.86 -18.56 2.44
CA ASN A 544 -15.27 -18.21 2.35
C ASN A 544 -15.79 -17.50 3.60
N SER A 545 -14.94 -16.74 4.30
CA SER A 545 -15.33 -16.00 5.49
C SER A 545 -14.66 -14.65 5.60
N VAL A 546 -15.36 -13.71 6.22
CA VAL A 546 -14.82 -12.41 6.64
C VAL A 546 -15.09 -12.18 8.12
N LEU A 547 -14.17 -11.50 8.80
CA LEU A 547 -14.33 -11.09 10.18
C LEU A 547 -14.84 -9.65 10.22
N LEU A 548 -15.99 -9.44 10.84
CA LEU A 548 -16.64 -8.13 10.99
C LEU A 548 -16.85 -7.85 12.48
N ASP A 549 -16.92 -6.57 12.82
CA ASP A 549 -17.31 -6.13 14.16
C ASP A 549 -18.84 -6.09 14.30
N GLN A 550 -19.34 -5.78 15.50
CA GLN A 550 -20.76 -5.65 15.78
C GLN A 550 -21.38 -4.54 14.91
N GLY A 551 -22.39 -4.92 14.11
CA GLY A 551 -23.04 -4.00 13.21
C GLY A 551 -23.96 -4.68 12.20
N GLN A 552 -24.63 -3.84 11.41
CA GLN A 552 -25.44 -4.24 10.27
C GLN A 552 -24.65 -3.95 9.00
N TYR A 553 -24.47 -4.96 8.15
CA TYR A 553 -23.65 -4.86 6.96
C TYR A 553 -24.42 -5.29 5.71
N THR A 554 -24.14 -4.67 4.58
CA THR A 554 -24.39 -5.21 3.25
C THR A 554 -23.06 -5.64 2.66
N LEU A 555 -22.94 -6.94 2.31
CA LEU A 555 -21.74 -7.48 1.68
C LEU A 555 -21.97 -7.67 0.17
N ARG A 556 -20.95 -7.34 -0.61
CA ARG A 556 -20.84 -7.67 -2.03
C ARG A 556 -19.49 -8.34 -2.29
N LEU A 557 -19.45 -9.24 -3.25
CA LEU A 557 -18.26 -10.03 -3.58
C LEU A 557 -17.85 -9.79 -5.03
N ARG A 558 -16.57 -9.69 -5.32
CA ARG A 558 -16.04 -9.77 -6.69
C ARG A 558 -14.92 -10.80 -6.78
N ALA A 559 -14.79 -11.42 -7.94
CA ALA A 559 -13.71 -12.35 -8.25
C ALA A 559 -12.54 -11.58 -8.86
N CYS A 560 -11.30 -11.89 -8.45
CA CYS A 560 -10.10 -11.27 -8.98
C CYS A 560 -9.05 -12.31 -9.34
N ASN A 561 -8.28 -12.04 -10.39
CA ASN A 561 -7.04 -12.74 -10.74
C ASN A 561 -5.85 -11.77 -10.70
N GLU A 562 -4.71 -12.17 -11.27
CA GLU A 562 -3.49 -11.34 -11.29
C GLU A 562 -3.60 -10.11 -12.22
N LEU A 563 -4.58 -10.11 -13.14
CA LEU A 563 -4.73 -9.09 -14.16
C LEU A 563 -5.96 -8.22 -13.93
N VAL A 564 -7.05 -8.78 -13.38
CA VAL A 564 -8.37 -8.16 -13.41
C VAL A 564 -9.30 -8.61 -12.27
N CYS A 565 -10.32 -7.80 -11.99
CA CYS A 565 -11.45 -8.15 -11.13
C CYS A 565 -12.78 -8.06 -11.90
N SER A 566 -13.75 -8.91 -11.56
CA SER A 566 -15.13 -8.83 -12.05
C SER A 566 -15.91 -7.70 -11.37
N ASP A 567 -17.11 -7.42 -11.89
CA ASP A 567 -18.08 -6.58 -11.17
C ASP A 567 -18.47 -7.24 -9.85
N PHE A 568 -18.88 -6.39 -8.90
CA PHE A 568 -19.41 -6.87 -7.63
C PHE A 568 -20.78 -7.52 -7.81
N SER A 569 -20.96 -8.64 -7.10
CA SER A 569 -22.22 -9.36 -6.93
C SER A 569 -23.37 -8.46 -6.46
N ASN A 570 -24.57 -9.05 -6.42
CA ASN A 570 -25.66 -8.56 -5.60
C ASN A 570 -25.22 -8.35 -4.14
N GLY A 571 -25.83 -7.35 -3.49
CA GLY A 571 -25.64 -7.11 -2.05
C GLY A 571 -26.50 -8.06 -1.23
N VAL A 572 -25.91 -8.66 -0.19
CA VAL A 572 -26.62 -9.47 0.80
C VAL A 572 -26.39 -8.90 2.19
N GLY A 573 -27.45 -8.74 2.98
CA GLY A 573 -27.39 -8.18 4.33
C GLY A 573 -26.98 -9.21 5.38
N VAL A 574 -26.20 -8.81 6.38
CA VAL A 574 -25.87 -9.61 7.56
C VAL A 574 -25.83 -8.75 8.81
N THR A 575 -26.38 -9.27 9.90
CA THR A 575 -26.20 -8.72 11.24
C THR A 575 -25.11 -9.49 11.98
N VAL A 576 -24.17 -8.75 12.54
CA VAL A 576 -23.19 -9.27 13.49
C VAL A 576 -23.56 -8.75 14.88
N THR A 577 -23.95 -9.67 15.77
CA THR A 577 -24.44 -9.34 17.12
C THR A 577 -23.38 -9.45 18.20
N GLN A 578 -22.26 -10.11 17.91
CA GLN A 578 -21.14 -10.28 18.81
C GLN A 578 -19.88 -9.71 18.16
N SER A 579 -19.16 -8.86 18.87
CA SER A 579 -17.82 -8.46 18.45
C SER A 579 -16.85 -9.66 18.51
N PRO A 580 -15.77 -9.64 17.70
CA PRO A 580 -14.60 -10.48 17.94
C PRO A 580 -14.20 -10.41 19.42
N ILE A 581 -13.99 -11.56 20.07
CA ILE A 581 -13.55 -11.61 21.48
C ILE A 581 -12.31 -10.70 21.60
N LYS A 582 -12.50 -9.61 22.34
CA LYS A 582 -11.74 -8.35 22.33
C LYS A 582 -10.38 -8.35 21.60
N SER A 583 -10.40 -7.85 20.36
CA SER A 583 -9.48 -6.77 19.92
C SER A 583 -10.05 -6.01 18.72
N PHE A 584 -11.29 -5.55 18.84
CA PHE A 584 -11.88 -4.55 17.95
C PHE A 584 -12.51 -3.46 18.82
N ILE A 585 -11.92 -2.26 18.80
CA ILE A 585 -12.58 -1.03 19.21
C ILE A 585 -12.43 -0.08 18.02
N PRO A 586 -13.44 0.07 17.16
CA PRO A 586 -13.58 1.26 16.35
C PRO A 586 -14.35 2.28 17.19
N LEU A 587 -13.63 3.13 17.93
CA LEU A 587 -14.25 4.33 18.49
C LEU A 587 -14.24 5.43 17.43
N VAL A 588 -15.41 5.58 16.80
CA VAL A 588 -15.85 6.79 16.09
C VAL A 588 -15.93 7.95 17.10
N GLY A 589 -15.56 9.16 16.65
CA GLY A 589 -15.74 10.38 17.45
C GLY A 589 -15.47 11.68 16.68
N ARG A 590 -16.37 12.00 15.74
CA ARG A 590 -16.55 13.21 14.90
C ARG A 590 -15.62 13.43 13.72
#